data_AF-A0AA95IYU1-F1
#
_entry.id   AF-A0AA95IYU1-F1
#
_cell.length_a   1.000
_cell.length_b   1.000
_cell.length_c   1.000
_cell.angle_alpha   90.00
_cell.angle_beta   90.00
_cell.angle_gamma   90.00
#
_symmetry.space_group_name_H-M   'P 1'
#
loop_
_entity.id
_entity.type
_entity.pdbx_description
1 polymer ?
#
loop_
_entity_poly.entity_id
_entity_poly.type
_entity_poly.pdbx_seq_one_letter_code
_entity_poly.pdbx_strand_id
1 'polypeptide(L)'
;MSTLIIFIIVALLFAITLAVFILLPWLQTQDHHAIANRADNQLLTLNIEVFKQRLEELDADFAEGQIDEATYQTQKLALERQLLDISDNQDTSHFTPNWKSRLIVIIWIPLLSVMAYVMIGDRTPVYQLWDAQNRLGQVADDLLTAKIDTPPEWATKDSVGLISAMQTNVHRHATDPLRWFRLSEVFLALQAPEQAIEALARAYRLNPDDEKIAITYAQTRFFTQGGVMDDKTRQVVEHILAKSPKHQGAQMLMAMGEMRAGNYAQSRKWVELLRSEIQARPGDHTQALNSLSELEQTINQREAQGKQAITVNVKVTPEILGRVKKGQSLFVNVRKMAGGPPVAAKKLSADSLTINGMAINISDNDSIMPTMTLSSAISANEPLVITARVSASGDAMPQSGDLTSNPVPLEKTADSTTVLIDKIVP
;
A
#
# COMPACT_ATOMS: atom_id res chain seq x y z
N MET A 1 -4.54 -20.93 22.64
CA MET A 1 -5.63 -19.99 22.99
C MET A 1 -6.18 -19.40 21.71
N SER A 2 -7.51 -19.26 21.58
CA SER A 2 -8.11 -18.56 20.44
C SER A 2 -7.60 -17.11 20.41
N THR A 3 -7.28 -16.60 19.22
CA THR A 3 -6.84 -15.20 18.99
C THR A 3 -7.84 -14.19 19.56
N LEU A 4 -9.13 -14.55 19.57
CA LEU A 4 -10.20 -13.79 20.20
C LEU A 4 -9.98 -13.57 21.72
N ILE A 5 -9.56 -14.61 22.44
CA ILE A 5 -9.39 -14.55 23.89
C ILE A 5 -8.22 -13.62 24.24
N ILE A 6 -7.13 -13.70 23.48
CA ILE A 6 -5.96 -12.83 23.66
C ILE A 6 -6.34 -11.37 23.43
N PHE A 7 -7.08 -11.08 22.35
CA PHE A 7 -7.56 -9.74 22.07
C PHE A 7 -8.42 -9.18 23.22
N ILE A 8 -9.38 -9.96 23.72
CA ILE A 8 -10.26 -9.55 24.84
C ILE A 8 -9.43 -9.25 26.09
N ILE A 9 -8.45 -10.10 26.43
CA ILE A 9 -7.59 -9.90 27.61
C ILE A 9 -6.79 -8.60 27.47
N VAL A 10 -6.15 -8.37 26.33
CA VAL A 10 -5.33 -7.16 26.10
C VAL A 10 -6.20 -5.90 26.14
N ALA A 11 -7.37 -5.93 25.48
CA ALA A 11 -8.31 -4.82 25.48
C ALA A 11 -8.81 -4.50 26.91
N LEU A 12 -9.12 -5.53 27.70
CA LEU A 12 -9.60 -5.38 29.07
C LEU A 12 -8.49 -4.85 30.00
N LEU A 13 -7.25 -5.28 29.80
CA LEU A 13 -6.08 -4.79 30.54
C LEU A 13 -5.80 -3.31 30.23
N PHE A 14 -5.88 -2.91 28.95
CA PHE A 14 -5.78 -1.50 28.54
C PHE A 14 -6.93 -0.65 29.11
N ALA A 15 -8.17 -1.17 29.08
CA ALA A 15 -9.32 -0.46 29.64
C ALA A 15 -9.18 -0.24 31.16
N ILE A 16 -8.73 -1.27 31.90
CA ILE A 16 -8.51 -1.15 33.36
C ILE A 16 -7.40 -0.17 33.67
N THR A 17 -6.26 -0.24 32.98
CA THR A 17 -5.13 0.68 33.22
C THR A 17 -5.52 2.13 32.96
N LEU A 18 -6.23 2.39 31.86
CA LEU A 18 -6.75 3.73 31.55
C LEU A 18 -7.76 4.20 32.59
N ALA A 19 -8.69 3.33 33.00
CA ALA A 19 -9.67 3.65 34.04
C ALA A 19 -9.01 3.98 35.37
N VAL A 20 -8.02 3.21 35.80
CA VAL A 20 -7.26 3.47 37.03
C VAL A 20 -6.56 4.83 36.95
N PHE A 21 -5.88 5.13 35.84
CA PHE A 21 -5.12 6.38 35.69
C PHE A 21 -6.01 7.64 35.64
N ILE A 22 -7.19 7.54 35.00
CA ILE A 22 -8.16 8.65 34.91
C ILE A 22 -8.94 8.82 36.22
N LEU A 23 -9.30 7.72 36.89
CA LEU A 23 -10.18 7.77 38.07
C LEU A 23 -9.41 8.04 39.38
N LEU A 24 -8.14 7.66 39.49
CA LEU A 24 -7.29 7.91 40.66
C LEU A 24 -7.25 9.39 41.09
N PRO A 25 -6.89 10.36 40.22
CA PRO A 25 -6.84 11.77 40.61
C PRO A 25 -8.24 12.33 40.94
N TRP A 26 -9.30 11.75 40.37
CA TRP A 26 -10.67 12.18 40.65
C TRP A 26 -11.20 11.66 42.01
N LEU A 27 -10.73 10.50 42.46
CA LEU A 27 -11.07 9.91 43.77
C LEU A 27 -10.41 10.64 44.95
N GLN A 28 -9.28 11.32 44.74
CA GLN A 28 -8.55 12.05 45.79
C GLN A 28 -9.15 13.42 46.17
N THR A 29 -10.29 13.82 45.57
CA THR A 29 -10.94 15.13 45.81
C THR A 29 -11.77 15.22 47.10
N GLN A 30 -11.72 14.21 47.97
CA GLN A 30 -12.58 14.13 49.16
C GLN A 30 -12.15 15.07 50.31
N ASP A 31 -10.90 15.55 50.32
CA ASP A 31 -10.37 16.36 51.43
C ASP A 31 -10.70 17.86 51.34
N HIS A 32 -10.99 18.42 50.16
CA HIS A 32 -11.31 19.85 50.05
C HIS A 32 -12.67 20.23 50.67
N HIS A 33 -13.62 19.29 50.71
CA HIS A 33 -14.94 19.54 51.32
C HIS A 33 -14.90 19.58 52.86
N ALA A 34 -14.00 18.80 53.49
CA ALA A 34 -13.82 18.85 54.94
C ALA A 34 -13.17 20.17 55.40
N ILE A 35 -12.38 20.81 54.53
CA ILE A 35 -11.74 22.10 54.79
C ILE A 35 -12.75 23.24 54.63
N ALA A 36 -13.59 23.23 53.58
CA ALA A 36 -14.62 24.24 53.36
C ALA A 36 -15.71 24.24 54.46
N ASN A 37 -16.25 23.07 54.82
CA ASN A 37 -17.26 22.96 55.88
C ASN A 37 -16.72 23.35 57.27
N ARG A 38 -15.41 23.19 57.52
CA ARG A 38 -14.78 23.68 58.76
C ARG A 38 -14.67 25.19 58.79
N ALA A 39 -14.31 25.82 57.67
CA ALA A 39 -14.21 27.28 57.55
C ALA A 39 -15.58 27.96 57.71
N ASP A 40 -16.63 27.41 57.08
CA ASP A 40 -17.99 27.98 57.17
C ASP A 40 -18.58 27.88 58.58
N ASN A 41 -18.39 26.74 59.26
CA ASN A 41 -18.81 26.58 60.65
C ASN A 41 -18.00 27.49 61.60
N GLN A 42 -16.71 27.72 61.34
CA GLN A 42 -15.89 28.65 62.13
C GLN A 42 -16.37 30.09 61.98
N LEU A 43 -16.73 30.53 60.77
CA LEU A 43 -17.26 31.87 60.52
C LEU A 43 -18.62 32.08 61.20
N LEU A 44 -19.52 31.09 61.17
CA LEU A 44 -20.81 31.15 61.86
C LEU A 44 -20.61 31.26 63.39
N THR A 45 -19.71 30.46 63.95
CA THR A 45 -19.40 30.50 65.39
C THR A 45 -18.84 31.86 65.79
N LEU A 46 -17.96 32.46 64.97
CA LEU A 46 -17.42 33.80 65.19
C LEU A 46 -18.52 34.88 65.13
N ASN A 47 -19.43 34.79 64.16
CA ASN A 47 -20.54 35.73 64.00
C ASN A 47 -21.53 35.67 65.18
N ILE A 48 -21.81 34.47 65.70
CA ILE A 48 -22.63 34.28 66.90
C ILE A 48 -21.95 34.88 68.13
N GLU A 49 -20.62 34.72 68.25
CA GLU A 49 -19.86 35.28 69.38
C GLU A 49 -19.87 36.81 69.37
N VAL A 50 -19.65 37.42 68.20
CA VAL A 50 -19.72 38.89 68.02
C VAL A 50 -21.13 39.41 68.32
N PHE A 51 -22.18 38.68 67.93
CA PHE A 51 -23.56 39.02 68.26
C PHE A 51 -23.80 39.00 69.77
N LYS A 52 -23.33 37.97 70.49
CA LYS A 52 -23.48 37.91 71.95
C LYS A 52 -22.78 39.06 72.65
N GLN A 53 -21.56 39.39 72.22
CA GLN A 53 -20.82 40.52 72.77
C GLN A 53 -21.56 41.85 72.57
N ARG A 54 -22.10 42.08 71.36
CA ARG A 54 -22.90 43.27 71.04
C ARG A 54 -24.18 43.37 71.87
N LEU A 55 -24.81 42.23 72.17
CA LEU A 55 -26.00 42.17 73.00
C LEU A 55 -25.66 42.49 74.47
N GLU A 56 -24.51 42.00 74.96
CA GLU A 56 -24.05 42.27 76.32
C GLU A 56 -23.67 43.75 76.51
N GLU A 57 -23.04 44.38 75.52
CA GLU A 57 -22.81 45.83 75.50
C GLU A 57 -24.14 46.61 75.54
N LEU A 58 -25.12 46.19 74.72
CA LEU A 58 -26.44 46.82 74.68
C LEU A 58 -27.22 46.66 76.00
N ASP A 59 -27.08 45.52 76.67
CA ASP A 59 -27.66 45.25 77.99
C ASP A 59 -27.02 46.14 79.07
N ALA A 60 -25.70 46.34 79.01
CA ALA A 60 -24.97 47.21 79.94
C ALA A 60 -25.37 48.69 79.79
N ASP A 61 -25.46 49.19 78.55
CA ASP A 61 -25.87 50.57 78.26
C ASP A 61 -27.31 50.86 78.76
N PHE A 62 -28.20 49.86 78.68
CA PHE A 62 -29.55 49.96 79.23
C PHE A 62 -29.55 49.95 80.77
N ALA A 63 -28.75 49.07 81.39
CA ALA A 63 -28.65 48.97 82.85
C ALA A 63 -28.03 50.23 83.48
N GLU A 64 -27.11 50.90 82.79
CA GLU A 64 -26.49 52.16 83.22
C GLU A 64 -27.38 53.39 82.91
N GLY A 65 -28.52 53.19 82.25
CA GLY A 65 -29.50 54.22 81.94
C GLY A 65 -29.08 55.15 80.80
N GLN A 66 -28.11 54.75 79.97
CA GLN A 66 -27.66 55.53 78.82
C GLN A 66 -28.65 55.47 77.64
N ILE A 67 -29.48 54.43 77.56
CA ILE A 67 -30.50 54.25 76.53
C ILE A 67 -31.87 53.94 77.16
N ASP A 68 -32.95 54.32 76.48
CA ASP A 68 -34.32 54.03 76.90
C ASP A 68 -34.81 52.65 76.42
N GLU A 69 -35.89 52.15 77.02
CA GLU A 69 -36.41 50.80 76.75
C GLU A 69 -36.85 50.62 75.29
N ALA A 70 -37.39 51.68 74.67
CA ALA A 70 -37.80 51.66 73.28
C ALA A 70 -36.60 51.50 72.33
N THR A 71 -35.49 52.19 72.61
CA THR A 71 -34.26 52.08 71.82
C THR A 71 -33.62 50.71 72.00
N TYR A 72 -33.56 50.20 73.22
CA TYR A 72 -33.04 48.86 73.53
C TYR A 72 -33.76 47.77 72.71
N GLN A 73 -35.10 47.73 72.74
CA GLN A 73 -35.86 46.71 72.00
C GLN A 73 -35.68 46.81 70.49
N THR A 74 -35.56 48.03 69.96
CA THR A 74 -35.36 48.27 68.52
C THR A 74 -34.00 47.77 68.06
N GLN A 75 -32.94 48.07 68.83
CA GLN A 75 -31.58 47.64 68.49
C GLN A 75 -31.39 46.13 68.65
N LYS A 76 -31.98 45.53 69.69
CA LYS A 76 -31.99 44.07 69.88
C LYS A 76 -32.65 43.36 68.71
N LEU A 77 -33.82 43.82 68.28
CA LEU A 77 -34.52 43.22 67.13
C LEU A 77 -33.72 43.35 65.82
N ALA A 78 -33.01 44.47 65.63
CA ALA A 78 -32.15 44.67 64.47
C ALA A 78 -30.97 43.68 64.46
N LEU A 79 -30.32 43.49 65.61
CA LEU A 79 -29.27 42.49 65.80
C LEU A 79 -29.79 41.07 65.51
N GLU A 80 -30.96 40.70 66.04
CA GLU A 80 -31.56 39.37 65.85
C GLU A 80 -31.87 39.11 64.37
N ARG A 81 -32.40 40.11 63.65
CA ARG A 81 -32.62 40.02 62.20
C ARG A 81 -31.34 39.84 61.42
N GLN A 82 -30.28 40.56 61.79
CA GLN A 82 -28.98 40.44 61.12
C GLN A 82 -28.38 39.03 61.31
N LEU A 83 -28.53 38.43 62.49
CA LEU A 83 -28.10 37.06 62.72
C LEU A 83 -28.91 36.05 61.87
N LEU A 84 -30.22 36.26 61.75
CA LEU A 84 -31.10 35.43 60.92
C LEU A 84 -30.72 35.49 59.43
N ASP A 85 -30.45 36.69 58.90
CA ASP A 85 -30.11 36.91 57.48
C ASP A 85 -28.76 36.27 57.10
N ILE A 86 -27.82 36.22 58.04
CA ILE A 86 -26.53 35.50 57.86
C ILE A 86 -26.75 33.98 57.87
N SER A 87 -27.69 33.48 58.67
CA SER A 87 -28.02 32.06 58.73
C SER A 87 -28.75 31.57 57.48
N ASP A 88 -29.64 32.38 56.91
CA ASP A 88 -30.48 31.99 55.76
C ASP A 88 -29.68 31.92 54.44
N ASN A 89 -28.60 32.73 54.33
CA ASN A 89 -27.72 32.75 53.15
C ASN A 89 -26.74 31.57 53.05
N GLN A 90 -26.73 30.63 54.01
CA GLN A 90 -25.84 29.45 53.97
C GLN A 90 -26.49 28.19 53.36
N ASP A 91 -27.81 28.19 53.11
CA ASP A 91 -28.53 27.05 52.55
C ASP A 91 -28.50 26.97 51.00
N THR A 92 -27.38 27.34 50.37
CA THR A 92 -27.17 27.02 48.95
C THR A 92 -26.70 25.57 48.80
N SER A 93 -27.65 24.65 48.70
CA SER A 93 -27.39 23.24 48.38
C SER A 93 -26.67 23.10 47.03
N HIS A 94 -25.34 23.05 47.06
CA HIS A 94 -24.55 22.67 45.90
C HIS A 94 -24.71 21.17 45.65
N PHE A 95 -25.12 20.80 44.43
CA PHE A 95 -25.20 19.40 44.01
C PHE A 95 -23.81 18.74 44.09
N THR A 96 -23.54 18.04 45.19
CA THR A 96 -22.31 17.25 45.32
C THR A 96 -22.51 15.90 44.64
N PRO A 97 -21.67 15.51 43.66
CA PRO A 97 -21.79 14.19 43.05
C PRO A 97 -21.46 13.12 44.10
N ASN A 98 -22.53 12.48 44.61
CA ASN A 98 -22.47 11.37 45.55
C ASN A 98 -21.66 10.20 44.95
N TRP A 99 -20.98 9.41 45.78
CA TRP A 99 -20.17 8.27 45.32
C TRP A 99 -20.96 7.32 44.40
N LYS A 100 -22.28 7.25 44.59
CA LYS A 100 -23.22 6.50 43.73
C LYS A 100 -23.26 7.03 42.29
N SER A 101 -23.25 8.35 42.06
CA SER A 101 -23.22 8.92 40.69
C SER A 101 -21.87 8.71 40.02
N ARG A 102 -20.78 8.68 40.81
CA ARG A 102 -19.44 8.35 40.34
C ARG A 102 -19.34 6.90 39.85
N LEU A 103 -19.88 5.95 40.61
CA LEU A 103 -19.99 4.55 40.20
C LEU A 103 -20.81 4.37 38.92
N ILE A 104 -21.92 5.11 38.78
CA ILE A 104 -22.74 5.08 37.58
C ILE A 104 -21.88 5.44 36.35
N VAL A 105 -21.13 6.54 36.39
CA VAL A 105 -20.28 6.94 35.26
C VAL A 105 -19.20 5.89 34.97
N ILE A 106 -18.55 5.34 36.01
CA ILE A 106 -17.50 4.32 35.88
C ILE A 106 -18.02 3.03 35.25
N ILE A 107 -19.27 2.63 35.52
CA ILE A 107 -19.85 1.40 34.99
C ILE A 107 -20.46 1.64 33.61
N TRP A 108 -21.20 2.75 33.45
CA TRP A 108 -21.98 3.00 32.25
C TRP A 108 -21.12 3.45 31.06
N ILE A 109 -20.03 4.20 31.26
CA ILE A 109 -19.14 4.57 30.15
C ILE A 109 -18.52 3.33 29.46
N PRO A 110 -17.87 2.39 30.16
CA PRO A 110 -17.33 1.20 29.51
C PRO A 110 -18.44 0.29 28.97
N LEU A 111 -19.57 0.16 29.67
CA LEU A 111 -20.70 -0.63 29.18
C LEU A 111 -21.28 -0.07 27.88
N LEU A 112 -21.50 1.24 27.79
CA LEU A 112 -21.96 1.92 26.59
C LEU A 112 -20.90 1.90 25.49
N SER A 113 -19.61 1.98 25.82
CA SER A 113 -18.52 1.86 24.86
C SER A 113 -18.45 0.46 24.24
N VAL A 114 -18.60 -0.59 25.06
CA VAL A 114 -18.71 -1.98 24.57
C VAL A 114 -19.96 -2.15 23.72
N MET A 115 -21.10 -1.62 24.15
CA MET A 115 -22.35 -1.65 23.38
C MET A 115 -22.20 -0.96 22.02
N ALA A 116 -21.61 0.23 21.99
CA ALA A 116 -21.34 0.99 20.76
C ALA A 116 -20.39 0.21 19.84
N TYR A 117 -19.30 -0.35 20.39
CA TYR A 117 -18.41 -1.25 19.64
C TYR A 117 -19.17 -2.45 19.07
N VAL A 118 -20.18 -2.96 19.78
CA VAL A 118 -21.04 -4.08 19.36
C VAL A 118 -22.04 -3.76 18.27
N MET A 119 -22.67 -2.60 18.33
CA MET A 119 -23.69 -2.24 17.36
C MET A 119 -23.14 -1.57 16.10
N ILE A 120 -22.01 -0.85 16.20
CA ILE A 120 -21.52 0.02 15.11
C ILE A 120 -20.37 -0.64 14.33
N GLY A 121 -19.55 -1.47 14.99
CA GLY A 121 -18.39 -2.07 14.34
C GLY A 121 -18.77 -3.22 13.40
N ASP A 122 -18.43 -3.11 12.11
CA ASP A 122 -18.42 -4.27 11.22
C ASP A 122 -17.22 -5.16 11.56
N ARG A 123 -17.50 -6.29 12.19
CA ARG A 123 -16.50 -7.26 12.66
C ARG A 123 -16.47 -8.51 11.80
N THR A 124 -17.34 -8.58 10.81
CA THR A 124 -17.51 -9.73 9.94
C THR A 124 -16.17 -10.18 9.34
N PRO A 125 -15.30 -9.27 8.82
CA PRO A 125 -14.01 -9.66 8.26
C PRO A 125 -13.05 -10.28 9.28
N VAL A 126 -13.02 -9.76 10.51
CA VAL A 126 -12.12 -10.26 11.56
C VAL A 126 -12.57 -11.63 12.06
N TYR A 127 -13.87 -11.83 12.27
CA TYR A 127 -14.39 -13.12 12.67
C TYR A 127 -14.24 -14.17 11.56
N GLN A 128 -14.48 -13.80 10.30
CA GLN A 128 -14.23 -14.68 9.15
C GLN A 128 -12.76 -15.08 9.06
N LEU A 129 -11.83 -14.14 9.23
CA LEU A 129 -10.40 -14.43 9.26
C LEU A 129 -10.04 -15.40 10.40
N TRP A 130 -10.59 -15.19 11.60
CA TRP A 130 -10.34 -16.08 12.74
C TRP A 130 -10.97 -17.47 12.56
N ASP A 131 -12.19 -17.57 12.02
CA ASP A 131 -12.82 -18.85 11.71
C ASP A 131 -12.04 -19.62 10.64
N ALA A 132 -11.67 -18.94 9.55
CA ALA A 132 -10.82 -19.49 8.51
C ALA A 132 -9.49 -19.97 9.08
N GLN A 133 -8.83 -19.18 9.93
CA GLN A 133 -7.58 -19.58 10.55
C GLN A 133 -7.73 -20.82 11.46
N ASN A 134 -8.84 -20.93 12.20
CA ASN A 134 -9.09 -22.06 13.09
C ASN A 134 -9.41 -23.34 12.30
N ARG A 135 -10.18 -23.24 11.21
CA ARG A 135 -10.62 -24.39 10.42
C ARG A 135 -9.59 -24.81 9.37
N LEU A 136 -9.00 -23.85 8.68
CA LEU A 136 -8.14 -24.06 7.50
C LEU A 136 -6.65 -23.87 7.82
N GLY A 137 -6.29 -23.39 9.00
CA GLY A 137 -4.89 -23.10 9.36
C GLY A 137 -3.96 -24.31 9.24
N GLN A 138 -4.44 -25.52 9.60
CA GLN A 138 -3.67 -26.75 9.47
C GLN A 138 -3.52 -27.17 8.00
N VAL A 139 -4.61 -27.10 7.23
CA VAL A 139 -4.60 -27.41 5.79
C VAL A 139 -3.65 -26.46 5.05
N ALA A 140 -3.68 -25.17 5.40
CA ALA A 140 -2.77 -24.17 4.89
C ALA A 140 -1.31 -24.51 5.23
N ASP A 141 -1.01 -24.90 6.49
CA ASP A 141 0.33 -25.35 6.88
C ASP A 141 0.79 -26.55 6.05
N ASP A 142 -0.07 -27.56 5.89
CA ASP A 142 0.27 -28.80 5.20
C ASP A 142 0.49 -28.57 3.69
N LEU A 143 -0.27 -27.68 3.05
CA LEU A 143 -0.07 -27.26 1.65
C LEU A 143 1.24 -26.48 1.47
N LEU A 144 1.52 -25.55 2.40
CA LEU A 144 2.69 -24.67 2.34
C LEU A 144 4.00 -25.41 2.68
N THR A 145 3.91 -26.51 3.42
CA THR A 145 5.06 -27.37 3.75
C THR A 145 5.19 -28.60 2.85
N ALA A 146 4.38 -28.67 1.78
CA ALA A 146 4.35 -29.78 0.83
C ALA A 146 4.06 -31.16 1.46
N LYS A 147 3.36 -31.21 2.60
CA LYS A 147 2.83 -32.47 3.14
C LYS A 147 1.62 -32.98 2.34
N ILE A 148 0.88 -32.05 1.74
CA ILE A 148 -0.18 -32.32 0.78
C ILE A 148 -0.01 -31.41 -0.45
N ASP A 149 -0.38 -31.93 -1.62
CA ASP A 149 -0.31 -31.16 -2.87
C ASP A 149 -1.63 -30.51 -3.25
N THR A 150 -2.75 -31.15 -2.89
CA THR A 150 -4.08 -30.65 -3.20
C THR A 150 -4.89 -30.43 -1.92
N PRO A 151 -5.64 -29.32 -1.84
CA PRO A 151 -6.54 -29.08 -0.72
C PRO A 151 -7.65 -30.15 -0.68
N PRO A 152 -8.07 -30.60 0.51
CA PRO A 152 -9.26 -31.43 0.67
C PRO A 152 -10.52 -30.74 0.12
N GLU A 153 -11.49 -31.51 -0.38
CA GLU A 153 -12.72 -30.99 -1.01
C GLU A 153 -13.55 -30.08 -0.07
N TRP A 154 -13.54 -30.35 1.23
CA TRP A 154 -14.25 -29.48 2.18
C TRP A 154 -13.56 -28.11 2.36
N ALA A 155 -12.24 -28.04 2.15
CA ALA A 155 -11.44 -26.83 2.28
C ALA A 155 -11.54 -25.95 1.02
N THR A 156 -11.71 -26.56 -0.15
CA THR A 156 -11.89 -25.81 -1.41
C THR A 156 -13.21 -25.05 -1.48
N LYS A 157 -14.22 -25.46 -0.70
CA LYS A 157 -15.49 -24.73 -0.56
C LYS A 157 -15.32 -23.31 -0.01
N ASP A 158 -14.25 -23.07 0.76
CA ASP A 158 -13.87 -21.77 1.29
C ASP A 158 -12.47 -21.38 0.78
N SER A 159 -12.37 -21.18 -0.54
CA SER A 159 -11.11 -20.84 -1.20
C SER A 159 -10.53 -19.52 -0.69
N VAL A 160 -11.38 -18.52 -0.44
CA VAL A 160 -10.96 -17.20 0.08
C VAL A 160 -10.40 -17.34 1.50
N GLY A 161 -11.09 -18.08 2.38
CA GLY A 161 -10.59 -18.38 3.72
C GLY A 161 -9.28 -19.16 3.70
N LEU A 162 -9.12 -20.12 2.77
CA LEU A 162 -7.92 -20.92 2.64
C LEU A 162 -6.72 -20.05 2.22
N ILE A 163 -6.88 -19.20 1.21
CA ILE A 163 -5.84 -18.26 0.77
C ILE A 163 -5.44 -17.32 1.91
N SER A 164 -6.43 -16.80 2.65
CA SER A 164 -6.18 -15.93 3.80
C SER A 164 -5.42 -16.63 4.93
N ALA A 165 -5.76 -17.89 5.21
CA ALA A 165 -5.04 -18.73 6.17
C ALA A 165 -3.60 -19.02 5.70
N MET A 166 -3.39 -19.28 4.40
CA MET A 166 -2.07 -19.45 3.80
C MET A 166 -1.23 -18.17 3.93
N GLN A 167 -1.77 -17.02 3.54
CA GLN A 167 -1.09 -15.73 3.68
C GLN A 167 -0.70 -15.48 5.14
N THR A 168 -1.62 -15.64 6.09
CA THR A 168 -1.36 -15.46 7.52
C THR A 168 -0.26 -16.41 8.01
N ASN A 169 -0.31 -17.67 7.58
CA ASN A 169 0.69 -18.67 7.93
C ASN A 169 2.08 -18.29 7.40
N VAL A 170 2.19 -17.89 6.12
CA VAL A 170 3.44 -17.43 5.52
C VAL A 170 4.03 -16.23 6.28
N HIS A 171 3.20 -15.27 6.71
CA HIS A 171 3.68 -14.12 7.49
C HIS A 171 4.18 -14.51 8.89
N ARG A 172 3.57 -15.52 9.53
CA ARG A 172 4.07 -16.06 10.81
C ARG A 172 5.40 -16.80 10.63
N HIS A 173 5.61 -17.41 9.48
CA HIS A 173 6.82 -18.14 9.10
C HIS A 173 7.62 -17.40 8.02
N ALA A 174 7.81 -16.08 8.20
CA ALA A 174 8.31 -15.18 7.15
C ALA A 174 9.75 -15.46 6.66
N THR A 175 10.48 -16.37 7.31
CA THR A 175 11.83 -16.81 6.97
C THR A 175 11.88 -18.12 6.19
N ASP A 176 10.74 -18.79 5.98
CA ASP A 176 10.66 -20.08 5.28
C ASP A 176 10.45 -19.87 3.77
N PRO A 177 11.47 -20.13 2.91
CA PRO A 177 11.38 -19.90 1.47
C PRO A 177 10.32 -20.79 0.80
N LEU A 178 10.11 -22.02 1.29
CA LEU A 178 9.19 -22.96 0.67
C LEU A 178 7.74 -22.46 0.79
N ARG A 179 7.39 -21.89 1.94
CA ARG A 179 6.03 -21.35 2.16
C ARG A 179 5.75 -20.18 1.23
N TRP A 180 6.70 -19.25 1.07
CA TRP A 180 6.57 -18.16 0.10
C TRP A 180 6.44 -18.69 -1.34
N PHE A 181 7.21 -19.71 -1.69
CA PHE A 181 7.14 -20.35 -3.00
C PHE A 181 5.77 -21.01 -3.24
N ARG A 182 5.26 -21.82 -2.31
CA ARG A 182 3.93 -22.46 -2.42
C ARG A 182 2.79 -21.43 -2.48
N LEU A 183 2.89 -20.34 -1.72
CA LEU A 183 1.93 -19.24 -1.82
C LEU A 183 1.93 -18.62 -3.22
N SER A 184 3.10 -18.49 -3.85
CA SER A 184 3.19 -17.99 -5.23
C SER A 184 2.54 -18.93 -6.25
N GLU A 185 2.66 -20.25 -6.09
CA GLU A 185 2.00 -21.23 -6.96
C GLU A 185 0.47 -21.06 -6.90
N VAL A 186 -0.08 -20.77 -5.71
CA VAL A 186 -1.51 -20.45 -5.55
C VAL A 186 -1.88 -19.17 -6.29
N PHE A 187 -1.10 -18.10 -6.16
CA PHE A 187 -1.38 -16.85 -6.89
C PHE A 187 -1.27 -17.03 -8.41
N LEU A 188 -0.32 -17.82 -8.90
CA LEU A 188 -0.22 -18.16 -10.32
C LEU A 188 -1.46 -18.94 -10.79
N ALA A 189 -1.94 -19.91 -10.00
CA ALA A 189 -3.16 -20.65 -10.31
C ALA A 189 -4.41 -19.75 -10.36
N LEU A 190 -4.43 -18.68 -9.55
CA LEU A 190 -5.50 -17.67 -9.55
C LEU A 190 -5.33 -16.58 -10.61
N GLN A 191 -4.35 -16.71 -11.50
CA GLN A 191 -4.02 -15.70 -12.51
C GLN A 191 -3.72 -14.31 -11.91
N ALA A 192 -3.08 -14.32 -10.73
CA ALA A 192 -2.69 -13.14 -9.96
C ALA A 192 -1.15 -12.98 -9.96
N PRO A 193 -0.52 -12.70 -11.13
CA PRO A 193 0.93 -12.75 -11.28
C PRO A 193 1.66 -11.66 -10.47
N GLU A 194 1.04 -10.51 -10.20
CA GLU A 194 1.66 -9.44 -9.41
C GLU A 194 1.93 -9.91 -7.97
N GLN A 195 0.92 -10.48 -7.32
CA GLN A 195 1.02 -11.06 -5.98
C GLN A 195 1.97 -12.27 -5.98
N ALA A 196 1.97 -13.06 -7.06
CA ALA A 196 2.88 -14.19 -7.19
C ALA A 196 4.34 -13.75 -7.24
N ILE A 197 4.66 -12.68 -7.98
CA ILE A 197 6.01 -12.11 -8.06
C ILE A 197 6.48 -11.61 -6.70
N GLU A 198 5.61 -10.99 -5.90
CA GLU A 198 5.98 -10.54 -4.55
C GLU A 198 6.37 -11.71 -3.65
N ALA A 199 5.58 -12.79 -3.68
CA ALA A 199 5.87 -14.01 -2.93
C ALA A 199 7.15 -14.70 -3.44
N LEU A 200 7.32 -14.85 -4.76
CA LEU A 200 8.54 -15.40 -5.37
C LEU A 200 9.77 -14.57 -5.06
N ALA A 201 9.67 -13.23 -5.10
CA ALA A 201 10.78 -12.34 -4.77
C ALA A 201 11.20 -12.49 -3.30
N ARG A 202 10.26 -12.81 -2.39
CA ARG A 202 10.58 -13.13 -1.00
C ARG A 202 11.22 -14.52 -0.88
N ALA A 203 10.68 -15.53 -1.55
CA ALA A 203 11.25 -16.88 -1.60
C ALA A 203 12.70 -16.87 -2.13
N TYR A 204 12.94 -16.19 -3.27
CA TYR A 204 14.25 -16.07 -3.89
C TYR A 204 15.26 -15.33 -3.01
N ARG A 205 14.85 -14.27 -2.30
CA ARG A 205 15.74 -13.58 -1.35
C ARG A 205 16.14 -14.46 -0.16
N LEU A 206 15.27 -15.38 0.26
CA LEU A 206 15.52 -16.28 1.39
C LEU A 206 16.38 -17.48 0.97
N ASN A 207 16.20 -17.97 -0.25
CA ASN A 207 16.99 -19.06 -0.82
C ASN A 207 17.24 -18.85 -2.32
N PRO A 208 18.26 -18.05 -2.70
CA PRO A 208 18.55 -17.75 -4.11
C PRO A 208 19.18 -18.92 -4.87
N ASP A 209 19.61 -19.94 -4.13
CA ASP A 209 20.34 -21.09 -4.66
C ASP A 209 19.42 -22.27 -5.00
N ASP A 210 18.17 -22.22 -4.54
CA ASP A 210 17.14 -23.16 -4.98
C ASP A 210 16.79 -22.87 -6.44
N GLU A 211 17.18 -23.80 -7.31
CA GLU A 211 17.00 -23.68 -8.76
C GLU A 211 15.52 -23.52 -9.13
N LYS A 212 14.60 -24.24 -8.46
CA LYS A 212 13.17 -24.18 -8.75
C LYS A 212 12.61 -22.79 -8.41
N ILE A 213 12.96 -22.25 -7.24
CA ILE A 213 12.55 -20.90 -6.84
C ILE A 213 13.12 -19.85 -7.80
N ALA A 214 14.41 -19.95 -8.12
CA ALA A 214 15.10 -18.99 -8.98
C ALA A 214 14.50 -18.97 -10.40
N ILE A 215 14.30 -20.14 -11.02
CA ILE A 215 13.74 -20.19 -12.37
C ILE A 215 12.29 -19.73 -12.40
N THR A 216 11.45 -20.15 -11.44
CA THR A 216 10.05 -19.70 -11.40
C THR A 216 9.97 -18.19 -11.20
N TYR A 217 10.80 -17.62 -10.30
CA TYR A 217 10.88 -16.17 -10.14
C TYR A 217 11.26 -15.47 -11.46
N ALA A 218 12.31 -15.93 -12.13
CA ALA A 218 12.76 -15.36 -13.40
C ALA A 218 11.69 -15.46 -14.50
N GLN A 219 11.06 -16.63 -14.66
CA GLN A 219 10.02 -16.87 -15.65
C GLN A 219 8.79 -15.99 -15.41
N THR A 220 8.24 -16.02 -14.19
CA THR A 220 7.05 -15.21 -13.86
C THR A 220 7.34 -13.75 -14.11
N ARG A 221 8.49 -13.27 -13.65
CA ARG A 221 8.89 -11.87 -13.83
C ARG A 221 9.07 -11.50 -15.31
N PHE A 222 9.71 -12.35 -16.11
CA PHE A 222 9.89 -12.15 -17.55
C PHE A 222 8.55 -12.00 -18.27
N PHE A 223 7.60 -12.91 -18.02
CA PHE A 223 6.31 -12.90 -18.71
C PHE A 223 5.38 -11.79 -18.23
N THR A 224 5.38 -11.46 -16.93
CA THR A 224 4.61 -10.32 -16.41
C THR A 224 5.13 -8.98 -16.94
N GLN A 225 6.40 -8.90 -17.33
CA GLN A 225 6.98 -7.72 -17.99
C GLN A 225 6.89 -7.77 -19.52
N GLY A 226 5.95 -8.55 -20.07
CA GLY A 226 5.71 -8.60 -21.52
C GLY A 226 6.86 -9.24 -22.31
N GLY A 227 7.66 -10.09 -21.66
CA GLY A 227 8.80 -10.78 -22.28
C GLY A 227 10.05 -9.91 -22.46
N VAL A 228 10.17 -8.83 -21.67
CA VAL A 228 11.39 -8.02 -21.61
C VAL A 228 12.35 -8.65 -20.61
N MET A 229 13.57 -8.95 -21.08
CA MET A 229 14.67 -9.38 -20.22
C MET A 229 15.39 -8.17 -19.63
N ASP A 230 14.94 -7.72 -18.47
CA ASP A 230 15.64 -6.64 -17.75
C ASP A 230 16.85 -7.15 -16.98
N ASP A 231 17.64 -6.22 -16.43
CA ASP A 231 18.91 -6.52 -15.76
C ASP A 231 18.74 -7.49 -14.59
N LYS A 232 17.67 -7.33 -13.80
CA LYS A 232 17.42 -8.21 -12.63
C LYS A 232 17.09 -9.62 -13.08
N THR A 233 16.20 -9.79 -14.05
CA THR A 233 15.83 -11.11 -14.57
C THR A 233 17.03 -11.78 -15.21
N ARG A 234 17.82 -11.04 -15.98
CA ARG A 234 19.07 -11.52 -16.58
C ARG A 234 20.05 -12.02 -15.53
N GLN A 235 20.31 -11.24 -14.48
CA GLN A 235 21.21 -11.65 -13.39
C GLN A 235 20.76 -12.97 -12.72
N VAL A 236 19.45 -13.13 -12.48
CA VAL A 236 18.92 -14.39 -11.91
C VAL A 236 19.15 -15.56 -12.86
N VAL A 237 18.85 -15.38 -14.15
CA VAL A 237 19.03 -16.43 -15.17
C VAL A 237 20.50 -16.78 -15.36
N GLU A 238 21.40 -15.79 -15.35
CA GLU A 238 22.85 -16.00 -15.40
C GLU A 238 23.36 -16.73 -14.16
N HIS A 239 22.84 -16.43 -12.97
CA HIS A 239 23.18 -17.18 -11.74
C HIS A 239 22.76 -18.65 -11.83
N ILE A 240 21.57 -18.93 -12.39
CA ILE A 240 21.12 -20.31 -12.64
C ILE A 240 22.08 -21.00 -13.62
N LEU A 241 22.41 -20.36 -14.74
CA LEU A 241 23.29 -20.93 -15.76
C LEU A 241 24.74 -21.11 -15.28
N ALA A 242 25.21 -20.28 -14.34
CA ALA A 242 26.53 -20.44 -13.73
C ALA A 242 26.63 -21.75 -12.92
N LYS A 243 25.53 -22.17 -12.27
CA LYS A 243 25.46 -23.42 -11.49
C LYS A 243 25.03 -24.62 -12.33
N SER A 244 24.06 -24.40 -13.19
CA SER A 244 23.44 -25.40 -14.06
C SER A 244 23.46 -24.92 -15.51
N PRO A 245 24.62 -25.04 -16.21
CA PRO A 245 24.77 -24.54 -17.59
C PRO A 245 23.78 -25.12 -18.59
N LYS A 246 23.26 -26.32 -18.29
CA LYS A 246 22.30 -27.09 -19.11
C LYS A 246 20.84 -26.92 -18.68
N HIS A 247 20.54 -25.89 -17.86
CA HIS A 247 19.20 -25.66 -17.36
C HIS A 247 18.30 -25.13 -18.50
N GLN A 248 17.43 -25.99 -19.01
CA GLN A 248 16.65 -25.75 -20.23
C GLN A 248 15.80 -24.49 -20.16
N GLY A 249 15.11 -24.28 -19.03
CA GLY A 249 14.27 -23.09 -18.85
C GLY A 249 15.07 -21.79 -18.84
N ALA A 250 16.33 -21.83 -18.36
CA ALA A 250 17.19 -20.67 -18.27
C ALA A 250 17.79 -20.33 -19.65
N GLN A 251 18.24 -21.35 -20.39
CA GLN A 251 18.69 -21.20 -21.78
C GLN A 251 17.56 -20.67 -22.69
N MET A 252 16.34 -21.19 -22.52
CA MET A 252 15.16 -20.72 -23.25
C MET A 252 14.82 -19.26 -22.93
N LEU A 253 14.86 -18.87 -21.64
CA LEU A 253 14.69 -17.47 -21.24
C LEU A 253 15.75 -16.57 -21.89
N MET A 254 17.02 -16.98 -21.91
CA MET A 254 18.08 -16.24 -22.62
C MET A 254 17.79 -16.13 -24.11
N ALA A 255 17.42 -17.23 -24.78
CA ALA A 255 17.06 -17.20 -26.20
C ALA A 255 15.95 -16.17 -26.50
N MET A 256 14.86 -16.20 -25.72
CA MET A 256 13.74 -15.28 -25.88
C MET A 256 14.13 -13.83 -25.55
N GLY A 257 14.89 -13.63 -24.47
CA GLY A 257 15.39 -12.32 -24.05
C GLY A 257 16.30 -11.68 -25.09
N GLU A 258 17.26 -12.44 -25.62
CA GLU A 258 18.16 -11.99 -26.70
C GLU A 258 17.39 -11.69 -27.99
N MET A 259 16.43 -12.54 -28.37
CA MET A 259 15.56 -12.27 -29.53
C MET A 259 14.81 -10.95 -29.34
N ARG A 260 14.29 -10.69 -28.13
CA ARG A 260 13.49 -9.50 -27.87
C ARG A 260 14.34 -8.23 -27.76
N ALA A 261 15.58 -8.36 -27.32
CA ALA A 261 16.59 -7.31 -27.37
C ALA A 261 17.12 -7.01 -28.79
N GLY A 262 16.77 -7.82 -29.79
CA GLY A 262 17.28 -7.69 -31.17
C GLY A 262 18.63 -8.37 -31.39
N ASN A 263 19.16 -9.08 -30.39
CA ASN A 263 20.40 -9.84 -30.46
C ASN A 263 20.17 -11.23 -31.09
N TYR A 264 19.64 -11.26 -32.31
CA TYR A 264 19.20 -12.50 -32.98
C TYR A 264 20.32 -13.55 -33.11
N ALA A 265 21.57 -13.12 -33.30
CA ALA A 265 22.72 -14.03 -33.36
C ALA A 265 22.97 -14.75 -32.02
N GLN A 266 22.84 -14.05 -30.88
CA GLN A 266 22.99 -14.66 -29.56
C GLN A 266 21.79 -15.54 -29.22
N SER A 267 20.59 -15.10 -29.59
CA SER A 267 19.38 -15.90 -29.46
C SER A 267 19.52 -17.27 -30.14
N ARG A 268 19.98 -17.29 -31.41
CA ARG A 268 20.24 -18.55 -32.14
C ARG A 268 21.26 -19.44 -31.45
N LYS A 269 22.33 -18.88 -30.87
CA LYS A 269 23.32 -19.68 -30.13
C LYS A 269 22.70 -20.39 -28.93
N TRP A 270 21.82 -19.72 -28.18
CA TRP A 270 21.11 -20.33 -27.07
C TRP A 270 20.13 -21.41 -27.53
N VAL A 271 19.41 -21.19 -28.63
CA VAL A 271 18.50 -22.20 -29.19
C VAL A 271 19.27 -23.43 -29.67
N GLU A 272 20.40 -23.24 -30.37
CA GLU A 272 21.23 -24.34 -30.85
C GLU A 272 21.83 -25.15 -29.70
N LEU A 273 22.31 -24.46 -28.65
CA LEU A 273 22.79 -25.12 -27.44
C LEU A 273 21.69 -26.00 -26.82
N LEU A 274 20.50 -25.43 -26.60
CA LEU A 274 19.36 -26.15 -26.05
C LEU A 274 18.91 -27.32 -26.93
N ARG A 275 18.92 -27.14 -28.25
CA ARG A 275 18.60 -28.19 -29.24
C ARG A 275 19.56 -29.37 -29.11
N SER A 276 20.87 -29.10 -29.09
CA SER A 276 21.90 -30.14 -28.98
C SER A 276 21.75 -30.93 -27.67
N GLU A 277 21.41 -30.26 -26.57
CA GLU A 277 21.21 -30.89 -25.27
C GLU A 277 19.93 -31.73 -25.19
N ILE A 278 18.86 -31.32 -25.86
CA ILE A 278 17.62 -32.10 -25.96
C ILE A 278 17.84 -33.35 -26.80
N GLN A 279 18.49 -33.22 -27.96
CA GLN A 279 18.78 -34.35 -28.85
C GLN A 279 19.69 -35.40 -28.21
N ALA A 280 20.60 -34.99 -27.32
CA ALA A 280 21.49 -35.89 -26.61
C ALA A 280 20.78 -36.72 -25.51
N ARG A 281 19.56 -36.37 -25.12
CA ARG A 281 18.81 -37.09 -24.07
C ARG A 281 18.01 -38.25 -24.66
N PRO A 282 17.92 -39.39 -23.95
CA PRO A 282 17.03 -40.46 -24.35
C PRO A 282 15.56 -40.03 -24.28
N GLY A 283 14.72 -40.60 -25.14
CA GLY A 283 13.27 -40.33 -25.19
C GLY A 283 12.82 -39.64 -26.48
N ASP A 284 11.51 -39.53 -26.65
CA ASP A 284 10.91 -38.77 -27.75
C ASP A 284 10.85 -37.28 -27.37
N HIS A 285 11.59 -36.47 -28.12
CA HIS A 285 11.67 -35.02 -27.95
C HIS A 285 11.14 -34.26 -29.17
N THR A 286 10.37 -34.92 -30.04
CA THR A 286 9.89 -34.35 -31.31
C THR A 286 9.15 -33.04 -31.09
N GLN A 287 8.27 -32.98 -30.09
CA GLN A 287 7.53 -31.76 -29.76
C GLN A 287 8.45 -30.61 -29.35
N ALA A 288 9.40 -30.85 -28.44
CA ALA A 288 10.32 -29.83 -27.99
C ALA A 288 11.21 -29.31 -29.13
N LEU A 289 11.70 -30.22 -29.99
CA LEU A 289 12.52 -29.85 -31.15
C LEU A 289 11.73 -29.07 -32.21
N ASN A 290 10.44 -29.37 -32.39
CA ASN A 290 9.55 -28.60 -33.26
C ASN A 290 9.33 -27.19 -32.71
N SER A 291 9.07 -27.04 -31.41
CA SER A 291 8.95 -25.71 -30.78
C SER A 291 10.23 -24.88 -30.89
N LEU A 292 11.41 -25.51 -30.83
CA LEU A 292 12.67 -24.81 -31.09
C LEU A 292 12.81 -24.37 -32.55
N SER A 293 12.36 -25.18 -33.50
CA SER A 293 12.36 -24.83 -34.92
C SER A 293 11.41 -23.67 -35.23
N GLU A 294 10.23 -23.65 -34.60
CA GLU A 294 9.29 -22.51 -34.68
C GLU A 294 9.90 -21.23 -34.08
N LEU A 295 10.62 -21.34 -32.96
CA LEU A 295 11.35 -20.22 -32.36
C LEU A 295 12.46 -19.71 -33.28
N GLU A 296 13.26 -20.59 -33.89
CA GLU A 296 14.28 -20.21 -34.88
C GLU A 296 13.66 -19.49 -36.10
N GLN A 297 12.53 -19.99 -36.61
CA GLN A 297 11.82 -19.32 -37.70
C GLN A 297 11.33 -17.94 -37.27
N THR A 298 10.80 -17.81 -36.04
CA THR A 298 10.38 -16.54 -35.47
C THR A 298 11.55 -15.56 -35.32
N ILE A 299 12.71 -16.04 -34.88
CA ILE A 299 13.96 -15.26 -34.80
C ILE A 299 14.35 -14.73 -36.18
N ASN A 300 14.35 -15.59 -37.21
CA ASN A 300 14.71 -15.21 -38.57
C ASN A 300 13.73 -14.21 -39.19
N GLN A 301 12.42 -14.40 -38.95
CA GLN A 301 11.39 -13.47 -39.41
C GLN A 301 11.54 -12.10 -38.74
N ARG A 302 11.74 -12.06 -37.43
CA ARG A 302 11.94 -10.81 -36.69
C ARG A 302 13.23 -10.11 -37.09
N GLU A 303 14.31 -10.85 -37.35
CA GLU A 303 15.56 -10.26 -37.86
C GLU A 303 15.36 -9.63 -39.24
N ALA A 304 14.63 -10.28 -40.14
CA ALA A 304 14.29 -9.72 -41.46
C ALA A 304 13.44 -8.44 -41.33
N GLN A 305 12.41 -8.46 -40.48
CA GLN A 305 11.59 -7.29 -40.14
C GLN A 305 12.40 -6.18 -39.42
N GLY A 306 13.47 -6.55 -38.73
CA GLY A 306 14.40 -5.64 -38.08
C GLY A 306 15.31 -4.88 -39.05
N LYS A 307 15.61 -5.47 -40.21
CA LYS A 307 16.47 -4.84 -41.25
C LYS A 307 15.80 -3.68 -41.96
N GLN A 308 14.47 -3.70 -42.07
CA GLN A 308 13.69 -2.61 -42.66
C GLN A 308 13.35 -1.59 -41.57
N ALA A 309 14.35 -0.79 -41.19
CA ALA A 309 14.24 0.17 -40.10
C ALA A 309 14.60 1.60 -40.53
N ILE A 310 13.99 2.57 -39.86
CA ILE A 310 14.38 3.98 -39.90
C ILE A 310 15.02 4.36 -38.56
N THR A 311 16.05 5.20 -38.60
CA THR A 311 16.72 5.71 -37.40
C THR A 311 16.12 7.07 -37.00
N VAL A 312 15.40 7.13 -35.89
CA VAL A 312 14.85 8.38 -35.35
C VAL A 312 15.74 8.89 -34.23
N ASN A 313 16.37 10.04 -34.43
CA ASN A 313 17.13 10.74 -33.40
C ASN A 313 16.21 11.69 -32.63
N VAL A 314 15.80 11.32 -31.42
CA VAL A 314 14.92 12.14 -30.60
C VAL A 314 15.75 13.04 -29.69
N LYS A 315 15.58 14.36 -29.81
CA LYS A 315 16.24 15.39 -29.01
C LYS A 315 15.23 16.16 -28.16
N VAL A 316 15.69 16.77 -27.08
CA VAL A 316 14.88 17.62 -26.20
C VAL A 316 15.51 19.01 -26.13
N THR A 317 14.69 20.06 -26.20
CA THR A 317 15.21 21.43 -26.07
C THR A 317 15.70 21.71 -24.65
N PRO A 318 16.73 22.56 -24.47
CA PRO A 318 17.24 22.92 -23.14
C PRO A 318 16.16 23.46 -22.19
N GLU A 319 15.17 24.17 -22.73
CA GLU A 319 14.07 24.81 -22.00
C GLU A 319 13.16 23.82 -21.27
N ILE A 320 12.92 22.63 -21.85
CA ILE A 320 12.05 21.61 -21.26
C ILE A 320 12.81 20.40 -20.72
N LEU A 321 14.14 20.30 -20.94
CA LEU A 321 14.96 19.19 -20.46
C LEU A 321 14.81 18.98 -18.94
N GLY A 322 14.75 20.07 -18.17
CA GLY A 322 14.54 20.01 -16.72
C GLY A 322 13.20 19.41 -16.27
N ARG A 323 12.25 19.21 -17.20
CA ARG A 323 10.97 18.55 -16.95
C ARG A 323 11.00 17.04 -17.21
N VAL A 324 12.03 16.53 -17.90
CA VAL A 324 12.23 15.09 -18.08
C VAL A 324 12.72 14.51 -16.76
N LYS A 325 11.92 13.63 -16.16
CA LYS A 325 12.21 12.98 -14.87
C LYS A 325 12.50 11.50 -15.06
N LYS A 326 13.22 10.92 -14.11
CA LYS A 326 13.47 9.47 -14.09
C LYS A 326 12.17 8.68 -14.00
N GLY A 327 12.10 7.56 -14.71
CA GLY A 327 10.95 6.66 -14.76
C GLY A 327 9.86 7.06 -15.75
N GLN A 328 10.03 8.16 -16.49
CA GLN A 328 9.08 8.55 -17.53
C GLN A 328 9.24 7.69 -18.80
N SER A 329 8.16 7.54 -19.55
CA SER A 329 8.15 6.77 -20.80
C SER A 329 8.26 7.68 -22.02
N LEU A 330 9.14 7.34 -22.96
CA LEU A 330 9.20 7.94 -24.29
C LEU A 330 8.39 7.09 -25.28
N PHE A 331 7.45 7.72 -25.97
CA PHE A 331 6.71 7.14 -27.08
C PHE A 331 7.15 7.78 -28.39
N VAL A 332 7.55 6.96 -29.36
CA VAL A 332 7.83 7.42 -30.72
C VAL A 332 6.85 6.75 -31.67
N ASN A 333 6.04 7.57 -32.34
CA ASN A 333 4.96 7.12 -33.20
C ASN A 333 5.21 7.56 -34.64
N VAL A 334 4.98 6.64 -35.58
CA VAL A 334 4.92 6.91 -37.02
C VAL A 334 3.49 6.73 -37.47
N ARG A 335 2.87 7.79 -38.00
CA ARG A 335 1.46 7.77 -38.46
C ARG A 335 1.33 8.38 -39.85
N LYS A 336 0.22 8.12 -40.52
CA LYS A 336 -0.12 8.81 -41.77
C LYS A 336 -0.39 10.30 -41.49
N MET A 337 0.01 11.17 -42.41
CA MET A 337 -0.21 12.63 -42.31
C MET A 337 -1.71 12.97 -42.29
N ALA A 338 -2.54 12.15 -42.94
CA ALA A 338 -4.00 12.27 -42.92
C ALA A 338 -4.63 11.96 -41.54
N GLY A 339 -3.84 11.46 -40.57
CA GLY A 339 -4.30 11.03 -39.25
C GLY A 339 -4.57 9.52 -39.16
N GLY A 340 -5.28 9.11 -38.12
CA GLY A 340 -5.56 7.70 -37.82
C GLY A 340 -4.58 7.06 -36.82
N PRO A 341 -4.72 5.74 -36.57
CA PRO A 341 -3.83 5.02 -35.68
C PRO A 341 -2.39 5.01 -36.22
N PRO A 342 -1.36 4.95 -35.35
CA PRO A 342 0.02 4.82 -35.81
C PRO A 342 0.23 3.55 -36.64
N VAL A 343 1.07 3.66 -37.67
CA VAL A 343 1.58 2.51 -38.44
C VAL A 343 2.56 1.73 -37.57
N ALA A 344 3.47 2.46 -36.89
CA ALA A 344 4.44 1.91 -35.96
C ALA A 344 4.51 2.77 -34.69
N ALA A 345 4.72 2.12 -33.55
CA ALA A 345 4.83 2.77 -32.27
C ALA A 345 5.85 2.04 -31.39
N LYS A 346 6.71 2.81 -30.73
CA LYS A 346 7.74 2.27 -29.84
C LYS A 346 7.73 2.98 -28.50
N LYS A 347 7.69 2.21 -27.41
CA LYS A 347 7.79 2.68 -26.03
C LYS A 347 9.17 2.38 -25.48
N LEU A 348 9.82 3.37 -24.90
CA LEU A 348 11.17 3.32 -24.34
C LEU A 348 11.20 4.06 -22.99
N SER A 349 12.25 3.87 -22.20
CA SER A 349 12.52 4.75 -21.05
C SER A 349 13.02 6.11 -21.56
N ALA A 350 12.54 7.19 -20.94
CA ALA A 350 13.03 8.55 -21.20
C ALA A 350 14.30 8.88 -20.40
N ASP A 351 14.80 7.96 -19.55
CA ASP A 351 15.92 8.23 -18.64
C ASP A 351 17.24 8.56 -19.34
N SER A 352 17.44 7.99 -20.53
CA SER A 352 18.64 8.20 -21.35
C SER A 352 18.52 9.39 -22.30
N LEU A 353 17.40 10.11 -22.28
CA LEU A 353 17.14 11.20 -23.20
C LEU A 353 17.91 12.46 -22.80
N THR A 354 18.72 12.98 -23.72
CA THR A 354 19.57 14.16 -23.49
C THR A 354 19.40 15.19 -24.61
N ILE A 355 20.04 16.35 -24.46
CA ILE A 355 20.10 17.40 -25.50
C ILE A 355 20.80 16.89 -26.77
N ASN A 356 21.75 15.96 -26.62
CA ASN A 356 22.47 15.33 -27.74
C ASN A 356 21.58 14.32 -28.49
N GLY A 357 20.47 13.93 -27.89
CA GLY A 357 19.46 13.04 -28.44
C GLY A 357 19.68 11.58 -28.11
N MET A 358 18.73 10.77 -28.55
CA MET A 358 18.74 9.31 -28.44
C MET A 358 18.36 8.74 -29.81
N ALA A 359 19.24 7.93 -30.39
CA ALA A 359 18.99 7.24 -31.65
C ALA A 359 18.12 6.00 -31.40
N ILE A 360 17.02 5.91 -32.14
CA ILE A 360 15.99 4.88 -31.97
C ILE A 360 15.71 4.25 -33.33
N ASN A 361 15.94 2.96 -33.45
CA ASN A 361 15.54 2.23 -34.65
C ASN A 361 14.07 1.85 -34.55
N ILE A 362 13.27 2.27 -35.53
CA ILE A 362 11.87 1.87 -35.70
C ILE A 362 11.79 0.99 -36.93
N SER A 363 11.29 -0.24 -36.78
CA SER A 363 11.21 -1.20 -37.89
C SER A 363 9.81 -1.81 -38.00
N ASP A 364 9.64 -2.76 -38.91
CA ASP A 364 8.41 -3.54 -39.01
C ASP A 364 8.06 -4.31 -37.71
N ASN A 365 9.04 -4.59 -36.86
CA ASN A 365 8.82 -5.18 -35.53
C ASN A 365 8.06 -4.24 -34.57
N ASP A 366 8.08 -2.94 -34.85
CA ASP A 366 7.38 -1.90 -34.08
C ASP A 366 6.03 -1.54 -34.74
N SER A 367 5.62 -2.24 -35.81
CA SER A 367 4.34 -2.01 -36.49
C SER A 367 3.16 -2.54 -35.68
N ILE A 368 2.06 -1.79 -35.63
CA ILE A 368 0.88 -2.14 -34.84
C ILE A 368 0.06 -3.26 -35.50
N MET A 369 0.02 -3.28 -36.84
CA MET A 369 -0.74 -4.27 -37.61
C MET A 369 0.18 -5.14 -38.47
N PRO A 370 -0.04 -6.47 -38.55
CA PRO A 370 0.78 -7.35 -39.39
C PRO A 370 0.69 -7.06 -40.89
N THR A 371 -0.44 -6.51 -41.35
CA THR A 371 -0.74 -6.27 -42.78
C THR A 371 -0.44 -4.85 -43.24
N MET A 372 -0.19 -3.91 -42.31
CA MET A 372 0.16 -2.52 -42.60
C MET A 372 1.42 -2.18 -41.81
N THR A 373 2.56 -2.60 -42.35
CA THR A 373 3.88 -2.39 -41.74
C THR A 373 4.48 -1.06 -42.17
N LEU A 374 5.49 -0.59 -41.43
CA LEU A 374 6.25 0.60 -41.79
C LEU A 374 6.83 0.50 -43.20
N SER A 375 7.49 -0.61 -43.52
CA SER A 375 8.08 -0.86 -44.84
C SER A 375 7.05 -0.85 -45.97
N SER A 376 5.86 -1.42 -45.75
CA SER A 376 4.77 -1.42 -46.72
C SER A 376 4.24 0.00 -46.98
N ALA A 377 4.12 0.81 -45.93
CA ALA A 377 3.64 2.19 -46.04
C ALA A 377 4.65 3.09 -46.77
N ILE A 378 5.95 2.89 -46.47
CA ILE A 378 7.05 3.55 -47.19
C ILE A 378 7.02 3.14 -48.67
N SER A 379 6.91 1.84 -48.95
CA SER A 379 6.88 1.30 -50.33
C SER A 379 5.66 1.78 -51.12
N ALA A 380 4.52 1.99 -50.45
CA ALA A 380 3.30 2.52 -51.03
C ALA A 380 3.30 4.05 -51.22
N ASN A 381 4.40 4.74 -50.89
CA ASN A 381 4.51 6.20 -50.94
C ASN A 381 3.48 6.93 -50.07
N GLU A 382 3.10 6.35 -48.93
CA GLU A 382 2.20 7.00 -47.98
C GLU A 382 2.91 8.19 -47.30
N PRO A 383 2.27 9.37 -47.18
CA PRO A 383 2.86 10.49 -46.46
C PRO A 383 2.84 10.19 -44.96
N LEU A 384 4.01 9.93 -44.37
CA LEU A 384 4.18 9.59 -42.96
C LEU A 384 4.73 10.78 -42.16
N VAL A 385 4.31 10.88 -40.90
CA VAL A 385 4.83 11.84 -39.92
C VAL A 385 5.22 11.14 -38.64
N ILE A 386 6.30 11.61 -38.02
CA ILE A 386 6.88 11.07 -36.79
C ILE A 386 6.67 12.07 -35.67
N THR A 387 6.23 11.56 -34.52
CA THR A 387 6.06 12.35 -33.29
C THR A 387 6.69 11.62 -32.13
N ALA A 388 7.37 12.34 -31.24
CA ALA A 388 7.91 11.83 -29.99
C ALA A 388 7.20 12.50 -28.80
N ARG A 389 6.84 11.71 -27.77
CA ARG A 389 6.19 12.19 -26.55
C ARG A 389 6.79 11.55 -25.30
N VAL A 390 7.15 12.34 -24.30
CA VAL A 390 7.50 11.88 -22.96
C VAL A 390 6.26 11.94 -22.07
N SER A 391 5.88 10.81 -21.50
CA SER A 391 4.70 10.66 -20.64
C SER A 391 5.09 10.38 -19.20
N ALA A 392 4.46 11.10 -18.28
CA ALA A 392 4.63 10.91 -16.84
C ALA A 392 3.81 9.72 -16.28
N SER A 393 2.61 9.50 -16.80
CA SER A 393 1.75 8.36 -16.42
C SER A 393 2.20 7.04 -17.05
N GLY A 394 2.91 7.12 -18.18
CA GLY A 394 3.32 5.93 -18.95
C GLY A 394 2.21 5.40 -19.86
N ASP A 395 1.09 6.12 -19.98
CA ASP A 395 -0.03 5.79 -20.85
C ASP A 395 0.26 6.14 -22.32
N ALA A 396 -0.24 5.32 -23.24
CA ALA A 396 -0.07 5.54 -24.68
C ALA A 396 -0.90 6.73 -25.21
N MET A 397 -1.98 7.09 -24.52
CA MET A 397 -2.80 8.26 -24.85
C MET A 397 -2.15 9.55 -24.29
N PRO A 398 -2.15 10.66 -25.03
CA PRO A 398 -1.66 11.95 -24.52
C PRO A 398 -2.44 12.42 -23.30
N GLN A 399 -1.73 12.94 -22.29
CA GLN A 399 -2.28 13.59 -21.11
C GLN A 399 -1.71 15.00 -20.95
N SER A 400 -2.45 15.89 -20.28
CA SER A 400 -1.98 17.24 -19.97
C SER A 400 -0.69 17.19 -19.15
N GLY A 401 0.30 17.99 -19.53
CA GLY A 401 1.61 18.04 -18.91
C GLY A 401 2.67 17.13 -19.55
N ASP A 402 2.31 16.24 -20.48
CA ASP A 402 3.27 15.46 -21.25
C ASP A 402 4.14 16.36 -22.15
N LEU A 403 5.37 15.96 -22.44
CA LEU A 403 6.25 16.70 -23.35
C LEU A 403 6.13 16.09 -24.75
N THR A 404 5.94 16.89 -25.79
CA THR A 404 5.74 16.38 -27.17
C THR A 404 6.54 17.17 -28.19
N SER A 405 6.85 16.53 -29.31
CA SER A 405 7.39 17.18 -30.51
C SER A 405 6.27 17.68 -31.42
N ASN A 406 6.63 18.58 -32.35
CA ASN A 406 5.87 18.76 -33.57
C ASN A 406 5.94 17.51 -34.46
N PRO A 407 4.92 17.23 -35.29
CA PRO A 407 5.00 16.19 -36.31
C PRO A 407 6.08 16.51 -37.33
N VAL A 408 7.02 15.58 -37.55
CA VAL A 408 8.10 15.71 -38.55
C VAL A 408 7.79 14.77 -39.72
N PRO A 409 7.64 15.27 -40.96
CA PRO A 409 7.48 14.42 -42.14
C PRO A 409 8.65 13.46 -42.32
N LEU A 410 8.36 12.20 -42.64
CA LEU A 410 9.37 11.22 -43.02
C LEU A 410 9.64 11.34 -44.53
N GLU A 411 10.85 11.74 -44.89
CA GLU A 411 11.24 11.86 -46.29
C GLU A 411 11.55 10.50 -46.93
N LYS A 412 11.28 10.37 -48.23
CA LYS A 412 11.29 9.10 -48.97
C LYS A 412 12.62 8.33 -48.96
N THR A 413 13.75 9.03 -48.80
CA THR A 413 15.11 8.46 -48.85
C THR A 413 15.84 8.60 -47.52
N ALA A 414 15.14 9.03 -46.48
CA ALA A 414 15.76 9.30 -45.19
C ALA A 414 15.81 8.01 -44.35
N ASP A 415 16.97 7.36 -44.36
CA ASP A 415 17.29 6.28 -43.41
C ASP A 415 17.37 6.79 -41.96
N SER A 416 17.45 8.12 -41.79
CA SER A 416 17.41 8.77 -40.49
C SER A 416 16.64 10.08 -40.48
N THR A 417 15.97 10.38 -39.38
CA THR A 417 15.30 11.68 -39.14
C THR A 417 15.56 12.17 -37.73
N THR A 418 15.46 13.48 -37.51
CA THR A 418 15.58 14.07 -36.16
C THR A 418 14.24 14.65 -35.72
N VAL A 419 13.82 14.30 -34.51
CA VAL A 419 12.58 14.77 -33.89
C VAL A 419 12.93 15.55 -32.63
N LEU A 420 12.46 16.79 -32.54
CA LEU A 420 12.74 17.68 -31.42
C LEU A 420 11.49 17.82 -30.53
N ILE A 421 11.60 17.41 -29.28
CA ILE A 421 10.58 17.62 -28.25
C ILE A 421 10.79 19.04 -27.70
N ASP A 422 9.79 19.89 -27.90
CA ASP A 422 9.84 21.33 -27.62
C ASP A 422 8.54 21.89 -27.02
N LYS A 423 7.48 21.06 -26.91
CA LYS A 423 6.16 21.48 -26.45
C LYS A 423 5.67 20.68 -25.25
N ILE A 424 4.69 21.26 -24.55
CA ILE A 424 3.94 20.62 -23.48
C ILE A 424 2.51 20.42 -23.99
N VAL A 425 1.96 19.23 -23.79
CA VAL A 425 0.55 18.93 -24.05
C VAL A 425 -0.28 19.77 -23.07
N PRO A 426 -1.21 20.62 -23.56
CA PRO A 426 -1.98 21.53 -22.71
C PRO A 426 -2.87 20.80 -21.71
#